data_AF-A0A087GLY7-F1
#
_entry.id   AF-A0A087GLY7-F1
#
_cell.length_a   1.000
_cell.length_b   1.000
_cell.length_c   1.000
_cell.angle_alpha   90.00
_cell.angle_beta   90.00
_cell.angle_gamma   90.00
#
_symmetry.space_group_name_H-M   'P 1'
#
loop_
_entity.id
_entity.type
_entity.pdbx_description
1 polymer ?
#
loop_
_entity_poly.entity_id
_entity_poly.type
_entity_poly.pdbx_seq_one_letter_code
_entity_poly.pdbx_strand_id
1 'polypeptide(L)'
;MDDMLKCPGIVIIVTAAAPEGSAYDFVSRIFVPKIGVDEDPVCGSAHCALAHYWSLKMNKCNFVAYVASRRSGTLKIHYDKKKERVFLTGKAITVMKGYVLA
;
A
#
# COMPACT_ATOMS: atom_id res chain seq x y z
N MET A 1 15.97 12.56 -0.60
CA MET A 1 15.46 11.88 -1.81
C MET A 1 16.62 11.33 -2.65
N ASP A 2 17.72 12.08 -2.74
CA ASP A 2 18.95 11.66 -3.43
C ASP A 2 19.49 10.29 -2.97
N ASP A 3 19.43 9.99 -1.68
CA ASP A 3 19.87 8.67 -1.19
C ASP A 3 18.96 7.52 -1.64
N MET A 4 17.66 7.80 -1.84
CA MET A 4 16.72 6.79 -2.33
C MET A 4 16.94 6.46 -3.81
N LEU A 5 17.46 7.41 -4.59
CA LEU A 5 17.88 7.17 -5.97
C LEU A 5 19.06 6.20 -6.05
N LYS A 6 19.90 6.15 -5.00
CA LYS A 6 21.04 5.23 -4.91
C LYS A 6 20.64 3.80 -4.52
N CYS A 7 19.47 3.61 -3.89
CA CYS A 7 19.02 2.28 -3.48
C CYS A 7 18.77 1.36 -4.70
N PRO A 8 19.06 0.06 -4.61
CA PRO A 8 18.66 -0.90 -5.65
C PRO A 8 17.13 -1.03 -5.72
N GLY A 9 16.59 -1.24 -6.93
CA GLY A 9 15.14 -1.34 -7.16
C GLY A 9 14.47 -0.04 -7.60
N ILE A 10 13.29 -0.14 -8.20
CA ILE A 10 12.49 1.01 -8.71
C ILE A 10 11.55 1.56 -7.62
N VAL A 11 11.07 0.68 -6.75
CA VAL A 11 10.08 0.97 -5.69
C VAL A 11 10.70 0.68 -4.34
N ILE A 12 10.55 1.61 -3.40
CA ILE A 12 10.94 1.43 -2.00
C ILE A 12 9.67 1.44 -1.15
N ILE A 13 9.42 0.32 -0.46
CA ILE A 13 8.28 0.16 0.43
C ILE A 13 8.80 0.18 1.87
N VAL A 14 8.41 1.19 2.64
CA VAL A 14 8.67 1.26 4.09
C VAL A 14 7.42 0.76 4.80
N THR A 15 7.56 -0.20 5.70
CA THR A 15 6.42 -0.77 6.43
C THR A 15 6.79 -1.14 7.86
N ALA A 16 5.82 -1.08 8.76
CA ALA A 16 5.97 -1.50 10.15
C ALA A 16 4.65 -2.07 10.68
N ALA A 17 4.72 -2.92 11.70
CA ALA A 17 3.54 -3.34 12.43
C ALA A 17 2.90 -2.12 13.10
N ALA A 18 1.58 -2.06 13.13
CA ALA A 18 0.90 -1.01 13.87
C ALA A 18 1.07 -1.22 15.39
N PRO A 19 0.97 -0.16 16.21
CA PRO A 19 0.96 -0.30 17.66
C PRO A 19 -0.17 -1.20 18.15
N GLU A 20 0.04 -1.84 19.31
CA GLU A 20 -1.02 -2.60 19.98
C GLU A 20 -2.23 -1.72 20.27
N GLY A 21 -3.44 -2.25 20.09
CA GLY A 21 -4.69 -1.50 20.21
C GLY A 21 -5.04 -0.61 19.02
N SER A 22 -4.19 -0.53 17.99
CA SER A 22 -4.52 0.15 16.73
C SER A 22 -5.67 -0.54 15.98
N ALA A 23 -6.46 0.26 15.25
CA ALA A 23 -7.44 -0.24 14.29
C ALA A 23 -6.82 -0.84 13.00
N TYR A 24 -5.50 -0.67 12.85
CA TYR A 24 -4.72 -1.15 11.71
C TYR A 24 -3.77 -2.25 12.15
N ASP A 25 -3.42 -3.12 11.22
CA ASP A 25 -2.47 -4.22 11.43
C ASP A 25 -1.04 -3.80 11.10
N PHE A 26 -0.87 -3.03 10.03
CA PHE A 26 0.42 -2.49 9.63
C PHE A 26 0.27 -1.14 8.93
N VAL A 27 1.37 -0.40 8.91
CA VAL A 27 1.49 0.88 8.22
C VAL A 27 2.44 0.76 7.03
N SER A 28 2.24 1.55 5.99
CA SER A 28 3.14 1.59 4.82
C SER A 28 3.34 3.00 4.25
N ARG A 29 4.50 3.21 3.61
CA ARG A 29 4.81 4.35 2.73
C ARG A 29 5.54 3.84 1.49
N ILE A 30 5.22 4.42 0.33
CA ILE A 30 5.71 3.93 -0.96
C ILE A 30 6.38 5.06 -1.72
N PHE A 31 7.67 4.89 -1.96
CA PHE A 31 8.50 5.88 -2.64
C PHE A 31 8.97 5.34 -3.98
N VAL A 32 8.81 6.14 -5.03
CA VAL A 32 9.09 5.73 -6.41
C VAL A 32 9.84 6.84 -7.18
N PRO A 33 10.90 7.46 -6.60
CA PRO A 33 11.52 8.66 -7.16
C PRO A 33 12.16 8.41 -8.53
N LYS A 34 12.54 7.15 -8.84
CA LYS A 34 13.15 6.76 -10.13
C LYS A 34 12.21 6.85 -11.32
N ILE A 35 10.90 6.95 -11.09
CA ILE A 35 9.90 7.15 -12.14
C ILE A 35 9.27 8.55 -12.08
N GLY A 36 9.92 9.49 -11.37
CA GLY A 36 9.49 10.89 -11.31
C GLY A 36 8.35 11.17 -10.31
N VAL A 37 8.05 10.23 -9.41
CA VAL A 37 7.06 10.40 -8.34
C VAL A 37 7.73 10.22 -6.99
N ASP A 38 7.79 11.26 -6.17
CA ASP A 38 8.49 11.23 -4.88
C ASP A 38 7.89 10.17 -3.94
N GLU A 39 6.56 10.19 -3.79
CA GLU A 39 5.79 9.28 -2.96
C GLU A 39 4.42 9.02 -3.61
N ASP A 40 4.05 7.74 -3.75
CA ASP A 40 2.71 7.34 -4.19
C ASP A 40 1.74 7.44 -2.99
N PRO A 41 0.64 8.21 -3.10
CA PRO A 41 -0.33 8.35 -2.03
C PRO A 41 -0.89 7.03 -1.48
N VAL A 42 -1.25 6.10 -2.36
CA VAL A 42 -1.85 4.79 -2.03
C VAL A 42 -1.53 3.80 -3.16
N CYS A 43 -0.45 3.05 -3.01
CA CYS A 43 0.00 2.11 -4.04
C CYS A 43 -0.61 0.71 -3.84
N GLY A 44 -1.61 0.33 -4.65
CA GLY A 44 -2.26 -0.98 -4.55
C GLY A 44 -1.32 -2.17 -4.82
N SER A 45 -0.49 -2.08 -5.86
CA SER A 45 0.44 -3.16 -6.24
C SER A 45 1.47 -3.47 -5.15
N ALA A 46 1.97 -2.46 -4.44
CA ALA A 46 2.85 -2.64 -3.28
C ALA A 46 2.18 -3.50 -2.19
N HIS A 47 0.86 -3.36 -2.01
CA HIS A 47 0.13 -4.13 -1.01
C HIS A 47 -0.08 -5.60 -1.38
N CYS A 48 0.04 -5.97 -2.66
CA CYS A 48 0.11 -7.38 -3.05
C CYS A 48 1.37 -8.06 -2.46
N ALA A 49 2.52 -7.39 -2.52
CA ALA A 49 3.75 -7.89 -1.90
C ALA A 49 3.67 -7.88 -0.36
N LEU A 50 3.14 -6.79 0.22
CA LEU A 50 2.99 -6.67 1.67
C LEU A 50 2.02 -7.69 2.27
N ALA A 51 0.96 -8.07 1.54
CA ALA A 51 0.02 -9.09 2.00
C ALA A 51 0.72 -10.42 2.28
N HIS A 52 1.58 -10.86 1.36
CA HIS A 52 2.38 -12.06 1.55
C HIS A 52 3.37 -11.89 2.72
N TYR A 53 4.15 -10.81 2.71
CA TYR A 53 5.16 -10.51 3.74
C TYR A 53 4.57 -10.51 5.16
N TRP A 54 3.47 -9.78 5.39
CA TRP A 54 2.83 -9.69 6.70
C TRP A 54 2.08 -10.97 7.07
N SER A 55 1.62 -11.78 6.10
CA SER A 55 1.00 -13.07 6.39
C SER A 55 1.95 -14.07 7.02
N LEU A 56 3.23 -14.01 6.64
CA LEU A 56 4.27 -14.85 7.25
C LEU A 56 4.62 -14.34 8.65
N LYS A 57 4.68 -13.03 8.85
CA LYS A 57 5.08 -12.41 10.12
C LYS A 57 4.01 -12.43 11.20
N MET A 58 2.75 -12.25 10.82
CA MET A 58 1.63 -12.15 11.77
C MET A 58 0.74 -13.39 11.78
N ASN A 59 1.08 -14.41 10.98
CA ASN A 59 0.31 -15.65 10.83
C ASN A 59 -1.20 -15.42 10.58
N LYS A 60 -1.52 -14.45 9.71
CA LYS A 60 -2.90 -14.10 9.36
C LYS A 60 -3.02 -13.77 7.87
N CYS A 61 -4.24 -13.78 7.34
CA CYS A 61 -4.51 -13.50 5.93
C CYS A 61 -5.39 -12.27 5.70
N ASN A 62 -6.03 -11.75 6.75
CA ASN A 62 -6.85 -10.55 6.68
C ASN A 62 -6.08 -9.41 7.34
N PHE A 63 -6.01 -8.27 6.68
CA PHE A 63 -5.35 -7.09 7.19
C PHE A 63 -6.15 -5.82 6.91
N VAL A 64 -6.01 -4.85 7.81
CA VAL A 64 -6.35 -3.45 7.62
C VAL A 64 -5.04 -2.67 7.63
N ALA A 65 -4.62 -2.19 6.46
CA ALA A 65 -3.39 -1.44 6.28
C ALA A 65 -3.68 0.07 6.25
N TYR A 66 -2.82 0.85 6.92
CA TYR A 66 -2.81 2.30 6.81
C TYR A 66 -1.64 2.77 5.95
N VAL A 67 -1.92 3.49 4.88
CA VAL A 67 -0.89 4.13 4.05
C VAL A 67 -0.66 5.52 4.61
N ALA A 68 0.53 5.75 5.18
CA ALA A 68 0.88 6.97 5.91
C ALA A 68 1.52 8.04 5.00
N SER A 69 1.00 8.18 3.78
CA SER A 69 1.38 9.29 2.88
C SER A 69 0.69 10.59 3.31
N ARG A 70 1.06 11.72 2.70
CA ARG A 70 0.41 13.02 2.97
C ARG A 70 -1.11 13.00 2.75
N ARG A 71 -1.60 12.28 1.73
CA ARG A 71 -3.05 12.14 1.47
C ARG A 71 -3.68 11.03 2.29
N SER A 72 -2.86 10.08 2.74
CA SER A 72 -3.23 8.88 3.48
C SER A 72 -4.21 7.95 2.76
N GLY A 73 -4.36 6.73 3.27
CA GLY A 73 -5.38 5.81 2.79
C GLY A 73 -5.52 4.59 3.68
N THR A 74 -6.69 3.95 3.60
CA THR A 74 -6.95 2.66 4.27
C THR A 74 -7.23 1.60 3.23
N LEU A 75 -6.53 0.47 3.33
CA LEU A 75 -6.76 -0.69 2.50
C LEU A 75 -7.15 -1.88 3.37
N LYS A 76 -8.25 -2.55 3.03
CA LYS A 76 -8.56 -3.88 3.52
C LYS A 76 -7.98 -4.91 2.57
N ILE A 77 -7.30 -5.90 3.11
CA ILE A 77 -6.50 -6.86 2.34
C ILE A 77 -6.91 -8.27 2.78
N HIS A 78 -7.19 -9.13 1.80
CA HIS A 78 -7.33 -10.56 2.02
C HIS A 78 -6.35 -11.32 1.13
N TYR A 79 -5.49 -12.14 1.74
CA TYR A 79 -4.56 -13.02 1.03
C TYR A 79 -5.08 -14.46 0.99
N ASP A 80 -5.59 -14.89 -0.16
CA ASP A 80 -5.96 -16.27 -0.41
C ASP A 80 -4.70 -17.07 -0.78
N LYS A 81 -4.13 -17.74 0.23
CA LYS A 81 -2.94 -18.58 0.07
C LYS A 81 -3.14 -19.75 -0.89
N LYS A 82 -4.35 -20.29 -1.03
CA LYS A 82 -4.61 -21.46 -1.89
C LYS A 82 -4.64 -21.06 -3.36
N LYS A 83 -5.16 -19.87 -3.66
CA LYS A 83 -5.24 -19.34 -5.03
C LYS A 83 -4.08 -18.43 -5.40
N GLU A 84 -3.16 -18.19 -4.46
CA GLU A 84 -2.05 -17.23 -4.59
C GLU A 84 -2.54 -15.85 -5.03
N ARG A 85 -3.67 -15.39 -4.45
CA ARG A 85 -4.32 -14.12 -4.83
C ARG A 85 -4.48 -13.18 -3.65
N VAL A 86 -4.24 -11.90 -3.92
CA VAL A 86 -4.48 -10.81 -2.97
C VAL A 86 -5.68 -10.00 -3.43
N PHE A 87 -6.67 -9.88 -2.56
CA PHE A 87 -7.82 -9.01 -2.75
C PHE A 87 -7.59 -7.73 -1.97
N LEU A 88 -7.71 -6.59 -2.66
CA LEU A 88 -7.58 -5.26 -2.08
C LEU A 88 -8.94 -4.57 -2.14
N THR A 89 -9.38 -3.98 -1.04
CA THR A 89 -10.65 -3.26 -0.95
C THR A 89 -10.42 -1.92 -0.28
N GLY A 90 -10.96 -0.85 -0.88
CA GLY A 90 -10.92 0.50 -0.36
C GLY A 90 -12.21 1.24 -0.67
N LYS A 91 -12.45 2.35 0.03
CA LYS A 91 -13.55 3.26 -0.31
C LYS A 91 -13.11 4.20 -1.44
N ALA A 92 -14.01 4.50 -2.35
CA ALA A 92 -13.81 5.50 -3.40
C ALA A 92 -14.83 6.64 -3.23
N ILE A 93 -14.43 7.86 -3.61
CA ILE A 93 -15.29 9.04 -3.62
C ILE A 93 -15.12 9.71 -4.98
N THR A 94 -16.22 10.03 -5.66
CA THR A 94 -16.20 10.80 -6.90
C THR A 94 -15.84 12.25 -6.60
N VAL A 95 -14.69 12.72 -7.11
CA VAL A 95 -14.22 14.10 -6.89
C VAL A 95 -14.68 15.07 -7.97
N MET A 96 -14.91 14.59 -9.18
CA MET A 96 -15.36 15.39 -10.32
C MET A 96 -16.20 14.52 -11.24
N LYS A 97 -17.22 15.11 -11.85
CA LYS A 97 -18.03 14.49 -12.91
C LYS A 97 -18.24 15.52 -14.01
N GLY A 98 -18.04 15.12 -15.26
CA GLY A 98 -18.16 15.99 -16.43
C GLY A 98 -18.15 15.18 -17.73
N TYR A 99 -18.00 15.89 -18.84
CA TYR A 99 -17.95 15.32 -20.20
C TYR A 99 -16.61 15.68 -20.86
N VAL A 100 -16.02 14.74 -21.62
CA VAL A 100 -14.86 15.00 -22.47
C VAL A 100 -15.39 15.08 -23.91
N LEU A 101 -15.16 16.21 -24.58
CA LEU A 101 -15.52 16.41 -25.99
C LEU A 101 -14.35 16.03 -26.89
N ALA A 102 -14.65 15.54 -28.09
CA ALA A 102 -13.68 15.20 -29.12
C ALA A 102 -13.11 16.45 -29.80
#